data_AF-A0A6I6WFX7-F1
#
_entry.id   AF-A0A6I6WFX7-F1
#
_cell.length_a   1.000
_cell.length_b   1.000
_cell.length_c   1.000
_cell.angle_alpha   90.00
_cell.angle_beta   90.00
_cell.angle_gamma   90.00
#
_symmetry.space_group_name_H-M   'P 1'
#
loop_
_entity.id
_entity.type
_entity.pdbx_description
1 polymer ?
#
loop_
_entity_poly.entity_id
_entity_poly.type
_entity_poly.pdbx_seq_one_letter_code
_entity_poly.pdbx_strand_id
1 'polypeptide(L)'
;MTGPTPRVHELHLYGRYFDLVAAGRKTIEVRVKYPRLAGLVAGDVIRFRIKGTEETVDVRVTRVGEYPSFEALLDGEGPENVNPTASRAQQLAQIREIYGPEKEALGVLAIGIELPVP
;
A
#
# COMPACT_ATOMS: atom_id res chain seq x y z
N MET A 1 3.95 22.24 -20.80
CA MET A 1 4.73 21.81 -19.62
C MET A 1 4.62 20.30 -19.51
N THR A 2 5.63 19.56 -19.97
CA THR A 2 5.68 18.10 -19.80
C THR A 2 6.07 17.81 -18.35
N GLY A 3 5.08 17.60 -17.48
CA GLY A 3 5.34 16.97 -16.19
C GLY A 3 5.96 15.58 -16.40
N PRO A 4 6.66 15.03 -15.40
CA PRO A 4 7.18 13.68 -15.50
C PRO A 4 6.03 12.71 -15.80
N THR A 5 6.23 11.84 -16.79
CA THR A 5 5.27 10.78 -17.11
C THR A 5 5.09 9.88 -15.88
N PRO A 6 3.83 9.58 -15.47
CA PRO A 6 3.56 8.64 -14.38
C PRO A 6 4.34 7.33 -14.57
N ARG A 7 5.08 6.90 -13.55
CA ARG A 7 5.76 5.60 -13.58
C ARG A 7 4.79 4.52 -13.12
N VAL A 8 4.88 3.34 -13.74
CA VAL A 8 4.13 2.15 -13.32
C VAL A 8 5.03 1.30 -12.44
N HIS A 9 4.58 1.02 -11.22
CA HIS A 9 5.26 0.16 -10.25
C HIS A 9 4.49 -1.15 -10.08
N GLU A 10 5.16 -2.28 -10.30
CA GLU A 10 4.53 -3.60 -10.14
C GLU A 10 4.76 -4.15 -8.74
N LEU A 11 3.67 -4.43 -8.03
CA LEU A 11 3.69 -4.97 -6.67
C LEU A 11 2.79 -6.19 -6.54
N HIS A 12 3.20 -7.13 -5.70
CA HIS A 12 2.34 -8.27 -5.34
C HIS A 12 1.46 -7.93 -4.15
N LEU A 13 0.23 -8.42 -4.20
CA LEU A 13 -0.76 -8.28 -3.13
C LEU A 13 -1.43 -9.63 -2.87
N TYR A 14 -1.73 -9.92 -1.60
CA TYR A 14 -2.52 -11.10 -1.25
C TYR A 14 -3.96 -10.91 -1.73
N GLY A 15 -4.60 -11.98 -2.24
CA GLY A 15 -5.96 -11.91 -2.81
C GLY A 15 -6.97 -11.18 -1.91
N ARG A 16 -7.00 -11.50 -0.61
CA ARG A 16 -7.89 -10.83 0.36
C ARG A 16 -7.75 -9.31 0.42
N TYR A 17 -6.57 -8.75 0.14
CA TYR A 17 -6.35 -7.31 0.10
C TYR A 17 -6.59 -6.74 -1.29
N PHE A 18 -6.32 -7.54 -2.33
CA PHE A 18 -6.61 -7.20 -3.71
C PHE A 18 -8.11 -6.91 -3.90
N ASP A 19 -8.98 -7.76 -3.37
CA ASP A 19 -10.44 -7.57 -3.46
C ASP A 19 -10.91 -6.27 -2.81
N LEU A 20 -10.22 -5.82 -1.74
CA LEU A 20 -10.54 -4.56 -1.06
C LEU A 20 -10.09 -3.34 -1.87
N VAL A 21 -8.95 -3.44 -2.55
CA VAL A 21 -8.46 -2.40 -3.46
C VAL A 21 -9.37 -2.32 -4.69
N ALA A 22 -9.67 -3.46 -5.32
CA ALA A 22 -10.54 -3.53 -6.49
C ALA A 22 -11.96 -3.03 -6.19
N ALA A 23 -12.43 -3.16 -4.95
CA ALA A 23 -13.70 -2.60 -4.48
C ALA A 23 -13.61 -1.13 -4.03
N GLY A 24 -12.43 -0.49 -4.08
CA GLY A 24 -12.22 0.89 -3.64
C GLY A 24 -12.37 1.11 -2.13
N ARG A 25 -12.40 0.04 -1.34
CA ARG A 25 -12.61 0.10 0.12
C ARG A 25 -11.30 0.26 0.91
N LYS A 26 -10.18 -0.15 0.32
CA LYS A 26 -8.83 0.05 0.87
C LYS A 26 -8.16 1.21 0.14
N THR A 27 -7.87 2.28 0.86
CA THR A 27 -7.29 3.53 0.32
C THR A 27 -5.86 3.77 0.76
N ILE A 28 -5.36 3.00 1.74
CA ILE A 28 -3.98 3.06 2.21
C ILE A 28 -3.31 1.71 2.01
N GLU A 29 -2.25 1.68 1.20
CA GLU A 29 -1.36 0.53 1.06
C GLU A 29 -0.16 0.65 2.01
N VAL A 30 0.14 -0.41 2.75
CA VAL A 30 1.25 -0.45 3.72
C VAL A 30 2.42 -1.19 3.11
N ARG A 31 3.60 -0.55 3.11
CA ARG A 31 4.87 -1.16 2.70
C ARG A 31 5.97 -0.77 3.67
N VAL A 32 7.09 -1.48 3.63
CA VAL A 32 8.35 -1.00 4.21
C VAL A 32 9.16 -0.27 3.13
N LYS A 33 10.10 0.58 3.52
CA LYS A 33 10.97 1.35 2.61
C LYS A 33 11.98 0.49 1.87
N TYR A 34 11.49 -0.41 1.02
CA TYR A 34 12.37 -1.12 0.09
C TYR A 34 13.03 -0.13 -0.87
N PRO A 35 14.31 -0.34 -1.24
CA PRO A 35 15.00 0.52 -2.20
C PRO A 35 14.26 0.70 -3.52
N ARG A 36 13.53 -0.33 -3.98
CA ARG A 36 12.72 -0.26 -5.22
C ARG A 36 11.52 0.69 -5.15
N LEU A 37 11.10 1.07 -3.95
CA LEU A 37 10.03 2.05 -3.72
C LEU A 37 10.61 3.46 -3.53
N ALA A 38 11.94 3.61 -3.56
CA ALA A 38 12.56 4.93 -3.52
C ALA A 38 12.13 5.73 -4.76
N GLY A 39 11.57 6.91 -4.52
CA GLY A 39 11.06 7.78 -5.58
C GLY A 39 9.63 7.47 -6.05
N LEU A 40 8.90 6.57 -5.38
CA LEU A 40 7.45 6.49 -5.52
C LEU A 40 6.84 7.83 -5.07
N VAL A 41 6.05 8.45 -5.95
CA VAL A 41 5.46 9.78 -5.68
C VAL A 41 4.00 9.84 -6.09
N ALA A 42 3.29 10.87 -5.60
CA ALA A 42 1.93 11.15 -6.04
C ALA A 42 1.89 11.32 -7.58
N GLY A 43 0.88 10.73 -8.20
CA GLY A 43 0.71 10.70 -9.66
C GLY A 43 1.23 9.42 -10.32
N ASP A 44 2.10 8.65 -9.67
CA ASP A 44 2.50 7.32 -10.16
C ASP A 44 1.33 6.33 -10.14
N VAL A 45 1.49 5.23 -10.87
CA VAL A 45 0.54 4.12 -10.90
C VAL A 45 1.18 2.90 -10.23
N ILE A 46 0.43 2.23 -9.34
CA ILE A 46 0.79 0.91 -8.85
C ILE A 46 -0.09 -0.11 -9.53
N ARG A 47 0.52 -1.09 -10.18
CA ARG A 47 -0.14 -2.29 -10.68
C ARG A 47 0.00 -3.39 -9.65
N PHE A 48 -1.07 -3.67 -8.92
CA PHE A 48 -1.11 -4.83 -8.03
C PHE A 48 -1.40 -6.10 -8.82
N ARG A 49 -0.69 -7.18 -8.47
CA ARG A 49 -0.93 -8.53 -9.01
C ARG A 49 -1.07 -9.54 -7.87
N ILE A 50 -2.01 -10.47 -7.98
CA ILE A 50 -2.06 -11.63 -7.07
C ILE A 50 -1.01 -12.65 -7.53
N LYS A 51 -0.08 -13.03 -6.65
CA LYS A 51 0.99 -13.98 -6.96
C LYS A 51 0.39 -15.31 -7.43
N GLY A 52 0.81 -15.78 -8.61
CA GLY A 52 0.34 -17.04 -9.20
C GLY A 52 -0.93 -16.91 -10.07
N THR A 53 -1.35 -15.68 -10.37
CA THR A 53 -2.50 -15.39 -11.26
C THR A 53 -2.16 -14.30 -12.27
N GLU A 54 -3.04 -14.11 -13.26
CA GLU A 54 -3.01 -12.96 -14.18
C GLU A 54 -3.87 -11.78 -13.70
N GLU A 55 -4.49 -11.87 -12.52
CA GLU A 55 -5.35 -10.81 -11.98
C GLU A 55 -4.52 -9.59 -11.59
N THR A 56 -4.93 -8.43 -12.13
CA THR A 56 -4.27 -7.15 -11.85
C THR A 56 -5.28 -6.04 -11.61
N VAL A 57 -4.90 -5.08 -10.77
CA VAL A 57 -5.63 -3.83 -10.55
C VAL A 57 -4.63 -2.68 -10.53
N ASP A 58 -4.90 -1.67 -11.33
CA ASP A 58 -4.11 -0.44 -11.38
C ASP A 58 -4.74 0.59 -10.44
N VAL A 59 -3.91 1.22 -9.62
CA VAL A 59 -4.31 2.32 -8.73
C VAL A 59 -3.40 3.51 -8.92
N ARG A 60 -3.95 4.71 -8.73
CA ARG A 60 -3.17 5.95 -8.73
C ARG A 60 -2.65 6.22 -7.33
N VAL A 61 -1.37 6.57 -7.22
CA VAL A 61 -0.77 7.05 -5.98
C VAL A 61 -1.22 8.49 -5.74
N THR A 62 -1.82 8.74 -4.58
CA THR A 62 -2.27 10.07 -4.15
C THR A 62 -1.26 10.75 -3.25
N ARG A 63 -0.53 9.98 -2.45
CA ARG A 63 0.58 10.43 -1.59
C ARG A 63 1.44 9.28 -1.10
N VAL A 64 2.62 9.60 -0.57
CA VAL A 64 3.47 8.66 0.17
C VAL A 64 3.84 9.32 1.50
N GLY A 65 3.48 8.69 2.60
CA GLY A 65 3.81 9.12 3.97
C GLY A 65 4.72 8.12 4.64
N GLU A 66 5.61 8.61 5.51
CA GLU A 66 6.55 7.78 6.26
C GLU A 66 6.20 7.76 7.74
N TYR A 67 6.34 6.60 8.37
CA TYR A 67 6.05 6.41 9.78
C TYR A 67 7.19 5.66 10.48
N PRO A 68 7.42 5.93 11.79
CA PRO A 68 8.46 5.25 12.56
C PRO A 68 8.12 3.80 12.90
N SER A 69 6.84 3.40 12.87
CA SER A 69 6.40 2.04 13.13
C SER A 69 5.04 1.75 12.49
N PHE A 70 4.64 0.47 12.47
CA PHE A 70 3.30 0.08 12.00
C PHE A 70 2.19 0.58 12.94
N GLU A 71 2.45 0.69 14.25
CA GLU A 71 1.49 1.31 15.18
C GLU A 71 1.23 2.77 14.82
N ALA A 72 2.29 3.57 14.64
CA ALA A 72 2.16 4.98 14.31
C ALA A 72 1.44 5.17 12.97
N LEU A 73 1.70 4.29 12.00
CA LEU A 73 0.97 4.27 10.74
C LEU A 73 -0.52 4.02 10.98
N LEU A 74 -0.89 2.96 11.70
CA LEU A 74 -2.30 2.62 11.91
C LEU A 74 -3.04 3.71 12.70
N ASP A 75 -2.36 4.36 13.65
CA ASP A 75 -2.93 5.44 14.46
C ASP A 75 -3.11 6.73 13.65
N GLY A 76 -2.19 7.04 12.72
CA GLY A 76 -2.27 8.24 11.88
C GLY A 76 -3.18 8.09 10.66
N GLU A 77 -3.19 6.91 10.04
CA GLU A 77 -3.92 6.63 8.80
C GLU A 77 -5.37 6.18 9.04
N GLY A 78 -5.68 5.67 10.23
CA GLY A 78 -6.94 5.01 10.53
C GLY A 78 -6.94 3.56 10.04
N PRO A 79 -7.13 2.56 10.92
CA PRO A 79 -7.12 1.14 10.53
C PRO A 79 -8.20 0.81 9.49
N GLU A 80 -9.32 1.53 9.47
CA GLU A 80 -10.40 1.37 8.49
C GLU A 80 -9.97 1.68 7.05
N ASN A 81 -9.03 2.61 6.86
CA ASN A 81 -8.50 2.97 5.54
C ASN A 81 -7.46 1.96 5.03
N VAL A 82 -6.79 1.27 5.97
CA VAL A 82 -5.79 0.23 5.69
C VAL A 82 -6.46 -1.12 5.41
N ASN A 83 -7.37 -1.56 6.27
CA ASN A 83 -8.18 -2.75 6.06
C ASN A 83 -9.51 -2.65 6.84
N PRO A 84 -10.63 -2.30 6.18
CA PRO A 84 -11.91 -2.10 6.86
C PRO A 84 -12.53 -3.40 7.43
N THR A 85 -11.94 -4.57 7.13
CA THR A 85 -12.48 -5.87 7.55
C THR A 85 -11.80 -6.46 8.80
N ALA A 86 -10.80 -5.78 9.37
CA ALA A 86 -10.07 -6.26 10.53
C ALA A 86 -9.87 -5.15 11.57
N SER A 87 -9.84 -5.52 12.86
CA SER A 87 -9.48 -4.59 13.93
C SER A 87 -8.02 -4.15 13.83
N ARG A 88 -7.69 -2.99 14.40
CA ARG A 88 -6.32 -2.46 14.48
C ARG A 88 -5.31 -3.51 14.98
N ALA A 89 -5.65 -4.24 16.04
CA ALA A 89 -4.75 -5.25 16.62
C ALA A 89 -4.50 -6.43 15.67
N GLN A 90 -5.54 -6.91 14.98
CA GLN A 90 -5.41 -7.96 13.97
C GLN A 90 -4.57 -7.49 12.78
N GLN A 91 -4.79 -6.25 12.31
CA GLN A 91 -4.00 -5.68 11.23
C GLN A 91 -2.52 -5.59 11.59
N LEU A 92 -2.19 -5.09 12.78
CA LEU A 92 -0.81 -5.00 13.24
C LEU A 92 -0.13 -6.38 13.27
N ALA A 93 -0.82 -7.40 13.79
CA ALA A 93 -0.30 -8.76 13.82
C ALA A 93 -0.07 -9.32 12.41
N GLN A 94 -1.05 -9.15 11.51
CA GLN A 94 -0.95 -9.60 10.10
C GLN A 94 0.15 -8.88 9.33
N ILE A 95 0.32 -7.57 9.57
CA ILE A 95 1.39 -6.78 8.93
C ILE A 95 2.75 -7.29 9.42
N ARG A 96 2.92 -7.54 10.72
CA ARG A 96 4.19 -8.05 11.28
C ARG A 96 4.51 -9.49 10.88
N GLU A 97 3.50 -10.31 10.60
CA GLU A 97 3.69 -11.64 10.01
C GLU A 97 4.35 -11.54 8.62
N ILE A 98 4.00 -10.52 7.83
CA ILE A 98 4.59 -10.25 6.51
C ILE A 98 5.94 -9.51 6.65
N TYR A 99 5.96 -8.53 7.56
CA TYR A 99 7.05 -7.61 7.81
C TYR A 99 7.53 -7.72 9.26
N GLY A 100 8.37 -8.73 9.52
CA GLY A 100 9.04 -8.88 10.81
C GLY A 100 9.93 -7.68 11.16
N PRO A 101 10.51 -7.65 12.38
CA PRO A 101 11.21 -6.48 12.93
C PRO A 101 12.32 -5.92 12.04
N GLU A 102 13.09 -6.78 11.38
CA GLU A 102 14.16 -6.36 10.46
C GLU A 102 13.65 -5.57 9.26
N LYS A 103 12.45 -5.90 8.77
CA LYS A 103 11.81 -5.19 7.66
C LYS A 103 11.17 -3.90 8.15
N GLU A 104 10.57 -3.90 9.34
CA GLU A 104 10.04 -2.68 9.97
C GLU A 104 11.16 -1.65 10.20
N ALA A 105 12.36 -2.10 10.56
CA ALA A 105 13.55 -1.26 10.76
C ALA A 105 14.03 -0.54 9.48
N LEU A 106 13.60 -0.97 8.29
CA LEU A 106 13.84 -0.21 7.05
C LEU A 106 13.07 1.12 7.03
N GLY A 107 12.03 1.23 7.87
CA GLY A 107 11.05 2.32 7.88
C GLY A 107 9.74 1.89 7.23
N VAL A 108 8.65 2.51 7.67
CA VAL A 108 7.28 2.17 7.25
C VAL A 108 6.74 3.24 6.31
N LEU A 109 6.03 2.81 5.27
CA LEU A 109 5.38 3.65 4.27
C LEU A 109 3.86 3.43 4.29
N ALA A 110 3.12 4.52 4.35
CA ALA A 110 1.71 4.59 4.01
C ALA A 110 1.58 5.20 2.61
N ILE A 111 1.08 4.42 1.66
CA ILE A 111 0.87 4.86 0.29
C ILE A 111 -0.62 5.10 0.10
N GLY A 112 -1.00 6.36 -0.08
CA GLY A 112 -2.37 6.71 -0.45
C GLY A 112 -2.64 6.25 -1.87
N ILE A 113 -3.72 5.52 -2.07
CA ILE A 113 -4.14 4.95 -3.35
C ILE A 113 -5.61 5.20 -3.62
N GLU A 114 -5.95 5.32 -4.89
CA GLU A 114 -7.33 5.36 -5.36
C GLU A 114 -7.47 4.57 -6.66
N LEU A 115 -8.67 4.05 -6.91
CA LEU A 115 -9.01 3.51 -8.23
C LEU A 115 -9.04 4.66 -9.25
N PRO A 116 -8.51 4.45 -10.47
CA PRO A 116 -8.69 5.39 -11.56
C PRO A 116 -10.18 5.60 -11.78
N VAL A 117 -10.60 6.86 -11.92
CA VAL A 117 -11.96 7.17 -12.36
C VAL A 117 -12.09 6.67 -13.81
N PRO A 118 -13.15 5.90 -14.15
CA PRO A 118 -13.39 5.45 -15.52
C PRO A 118 -13.64 6.59 -16.50
#